data_AF-A0A9P4WVD9-F1
#
_entry.id   AF-A0A9P4WVD9-F1
#
_cell.length_a   1.000
_cell.length_b   1.000
_cell.length_c   1.000
_cell.angle_alpha   90.00
_cell.angle_beta   90.00
_cell.angle_gamma   90.00
#
_symmetry.space_group_name_H-M   'P 1'
#
loop_
_entity.id
_entity.type
_entity.pdbx_description
1 polymer ?
#
loop_
_entity_poly.entity_id
_entity_poly.type
_entity_poly.pdbx_seq_one_letter_code
_entity_poly.pdbx_strand_id
1 'polypeptide(L)'
;MLTSALQDVRNITHVLNYDYPNNSEDYVHRIGRTGRAGQTGTAITLFTTENSKQARDLVQILQESKQQIDPRLHEMCRYGGGGGGGNRWGGGRGRGGRGGGRGGWSGGNGDPIRNSRW
;
A
#
# COMPACT_ATOMS: atom_id res chain seq x y z
N MET A 1 22.22 12.93 9.90
CA MET A 1 21.48 12.02 10.82
C MET A 1 20.14 11.80 10.16
N LEU A 2 19.71 10.64 9.67
CA LEU A 2 19.71 9.24 10.12
C LEU A 2 19.65 8.39 8.82
N THR A 3 20.29 7.25 8.57
CA THR A 3 20.17 5.91 9.21
C THR A 3 21.27 4.96 8.65
N SER A 4 22.54 5.36 8.60
CA SER A 4 23.62 4.53 8.05
C SER A 4 24.30 3.66 9.10
N ALA A 5 23.54 2.83 9.81
CA ALA A 5 24.09 1.79 10.68
C ALA A 5 23.27 0.50 10.56
N LEU A 6 23.13 -0.01 9.34
CA LEU A 6 22.92 -1.43 9.17
C LEU A 6 24.31 -2.05 9.14
N GLN A 7 24.59 -2.85 10.17
CA GLN A 7 25.73 -3.75 10.32
C GLN A 7 26.35 -4.07 8.96
N ASP A 8 27.62 -3.69 8.79
CA ASP A 8 28.42 -3.98 7.60
C ASP A 8 28.70 -5.49 7.51
N VAL A 9 27.67 -6.25 7.14
CA VAL A 9 27.78 -7.66 6.77
C VAL A 9 28.41 -7.68 5.40
N ARG A 10 29.74 -7.80 5.37
CA ARG A 10 30.53 -7.82 4.15
C ARG A 10 30.16 -9.05 3.31
N ASN A 11 30.00 -8.84 2.00
CA ASN A 11 29.87 -9.87 0.97
C ASN A 11 28.62 -10.78 1.04
N ILE A 12 27.43 -10.21 1.20
CA ILE A 12 26.19 -10.98 1.04
C ILE A 12 26.03 -11.36 -0.44
N THR A 13 26.08 -12.65 -0.75
CA THR A 13 25.92 -13.18 -2.13
C THR A 13 24.45 -13.46 -2.48
N HIS A 14 23.64 -13.78 -1.47
CA HIS A 14 22.25 -14.16 -1.64
C HIS A 14 21.36 -13.48 -0.61
N VAL A 15 20.20 -13.00 -1.04
CA VAL A 15 19.11 -12.53 -0.18
C VAL A 15 17.91 -13.41 -0.44
N LEU A 16 17.36 -14.03 0.62
CA LEU A 16 16.13 -14.81 0.55
C LEU A 16 15.04 -14.07 1.32
N ASN A 17 13.99 -13.63 0.62
CA ASN A 17 12.74 -13.21 1.23
C ASN A 17 11.86 -14.43 1.42
N TYR A 18 11.86 -14.98 2.64
CA TYR A 18 10.96 -16.07 3.00
C TYR A 18 9.50 -15.61 2.98
N ASP A 19 9.23 -14.45 3.58
CA ASP A 19 7.96 -13.75 3.46
C ASP A 19 8.14 -12.45 2.68
N TYR A 20 7.18 -12.16 1.80
CA TYR A 20 7.18 -10.91 1.06
C TYR A 20 7.01 -9.72 2.04
N PRO A 21 7.84 -8.66 1.94
CA PRO A 21 7.71 -7.49 2.80
C PRO A 21 6.39 -6.75 2.58
N ASN A 22 6.01 -5.91 3.55
CA ASN A 22 4.72 -5.23 3.54
C ASN A 22 4.51 -4.31 2.32
N ASN A 23 5.60 -3.71 1.82
CA ASN A 23 5.60 -2.82 0.68
C ASN A 23 6.83 -3.08 -0.23
N SER A 24 6.80 -2.49 -1.42
CA SER A 24 7.81 -2.62 -2.46
C SER A 24 9.11 -1.87 -2.17
N GLU A 25 9.07 -0.76 -1.43
CA GLU A 25 10.26 -0.02 -0.98
C GLU A 25 11.15 -0.89 -0.08
N ASP A 26 10.53 -1.57 0.89
CA ASP A 26 11.18 -2.49 1.81
C ASP A 26 11.77 -3.70 1.07
N TYR A 27 11.10 -4.17 0.01
CA TYR A 27 11.64 -5.18 -0.89
C TYR A 27 12.96 -4.71 -1.52
N VAL A 28 12.98 -3.51 -2.10
CA VAL A 28 14.20 -2.93 -2.70
C VAL A 28 15.32 -2.79 -1.65
N HIS A 29 15.01 -2.31 -0.45
CA HIS A 29 15.97 -2.18 0.64
C HIS A 29 16.54 -3.51 1.14
N ARG A 30 15.75 -4.59 1.10
CA ARG A 30 16.19 -5.94 1.46
C ARG A 30 17.10 -6.54 0.40
N ILE A 31 16.74 -6.45 -0.88
CA ILE A 31 17.58 -7.01 -1.95
C ILE A 31 18.85 -6.18 -2.16
N GLY A 32 18.84 -4.88 -1.83
CA GLY A 32 20.01 -4.00 -1.84
C GLY A 32 21.11 -4.34 -0.81
N ARG A 33 20.97 -5.47 -0.10
CA ARG A 33 22.02 -6.07 0.74
C ARG A 33 23.06 -6.84 -0.07
N THR A 34 22.69 -7.35 -1.26
CA THR A 34 23.59 -8.07 -2.17
C THR A 34 23.97 -7.22 -3.39
N GLY A 35 24.89 -7.70 -4.24
CA GLY A 35 25.22 -7.07 -5.53
C GLY A 35 25.94 -5.71 -5.46
N ARG A 36 26.77 -5.49 -4.43
CA ARG A 36 27.49 -4.21 -4.21
C ARG A 36 28.89 -4.21 -4.84
N ALA A 37 29.44 -3.03 -5.07
CA ALA A 37 30.84 -2.82 -5.51
C ALA A 37 31.23 -3.62 -6.77
N GLY A 38 30.31 -3.72 -7.74
CA GLY A 38 30.54 -4.44 -9.00
C GLY A 38 30.45 -5.97 -8.90
N GLN A 39 30.13 -6.52 -7.72
CA GLN A 39 29.83 -7.94 -7.57
C GLN A 39 28.39 -8.23 -7.97
N THR A 40 28.14 -9.43 -8.49
CA THR A 40 26.77 -9.92 -8.70
C THR A 40 26.18 -10.43 -7.40
N GLY A 41 24.86 -10.37 -7.29
CA GLY A 41 24.11 -10.82 -6.14
C GLY A 41 22.77 -11.41 -6.57
N THR A 42 22.29 -12.41 -5.83
CA THR A 42 21.04 -13.09 -6.17
C THR A 42 19.98 -12.82 -5.11
N ALA A 43 18.81 -12.35 -5.54
CA ALA A 43 17.65 -12.22 -4.66
C ALA A 43 16.60 -13.27 -5.04
N ILE A 44 16.17 -14.05 -4.05
CA ILE A 44 15.12 -15.07 -4.17
C ILE A 44 13.98 -14.64 -3.28
N THR A 45 12.75 -14.67 -3.80
CA THR A 45 11.57 -14.24 -3.06
C THR A 45 10.47 -15.27 -3.22
N LEU A 46 9.98 -15.78 -2.10
CA LEU A 46 8.77 -16.58 -2.08
C LEU A 46 7.59 -15.63 -2.12
N PHE A 47 6.79 -15.73 -3.17
CA PHE A 47 5.63 -14.88 -3.39
C PHE A 47 4.38 -15.74 -3.48
N THR A 48 3.40 -15.43 -2.64
CA THR A 48 2.17 -16.23 -2.53
C THR A 48 0.95 -15.41 -2.95
N THR A 49 -0.19 -16.08 -3.11
CA THR A 49 -1.47 -15.42 -3.42
C THR A 49 -1.92 -14.44 -2.34
N GLU A 50 -1.47 -14.61 -1.09
CA GLU A 50 -1.75 -13.68 0.02
C GLU A 50 -1.09 -12.31 -0.22
N ASN A 51 0.00 -12.29 -0.98
CA ASN A 51 0.73 -11.08 -1.36
C ASN A 51 0.23 -10.47 -2.68
N SER A 52 -0.86 -10.97 -3.25
CA SER A 52 -1.36 -10.55 -4.57
C SER A 52 -1.63 -9.04 -4.69
N LYS A 53 -1.93 -8.35 -3.59
CA LYS A 53 -2.08 -6.88 -3.54
C LYS A 53 -0.79 -6.16 -3.95
N GLN A 54 0.36 -6.71 -3.62
CA GLN A 54 1.68 -6.16 -3.95
C GLN A 54 2.21 -6.63 -5.31
N ALA A 55 1.51 -7.51 -6.02
CA ALA A 55 2.00 -8.12 -7.27
C ALA A 55 2.28 -7.07 -8.35
N ARG A 56 1.44 -6.03 -8.46
CA ARG A 56 1.61 -4.97 -9.47
C ARG A 56 2.91 -4.21 -9.28
N ASP A 57 3.18 -3.78 -8.05
CA ASP A 57 4.38 -3.03 -7.71
C ASP A 57 5.64 -3.88 -7.91
N LEU A 58 5.59 -5.16 -7.49
CA LEU A 58 6.69 -6.09 -7.70
C LEU A 58 6.98 -6.29 -9.20
N VAL A 59 5.94 -6.51 -10.01
CA VAL A 59 6.09 -6.68 -11.46
C VAL A 59 6.72 -5.44 -12.07
N GLN A 60 6.29 -4.24 -11.68
CA GLN A 60 6.88 -3.00 -12.18
C GLN A 60 8.38 -2.92 -11.87
N ILE A 61 8.79 -3.20 -10.63
CA ILE A 61 10.21 -3.22 -10.23
C ILE A 61 11.02 -4.21 -11.09
N LEU A 62 10.48 -5.42 -11.30
CA LEU A 62 11.14 -6.44 -12.11
C LEU A 62 11.25 -6.03 -13.59
N GLN A 63 10.25 -5.36 -14.15
CA GLN A 63 10.27 -4.83 -15.52
C GLN A 63 11.31 -3.73 -15.70
N GLU A 64 11.34 -2.76 -14.78
CA GLU A 64 12.33 -1.67 -14.77
C GLU A 64 13.76 -2.22 -14.67
N SER A 65 13.92 -3.30 -13.90
CA SER A 65 15.18 -4.02 -13.72
C SER A 65 15.49 -5.04 -14.83
N LYS A 66 14.65 -5.10 -15.88
CA LYS A 66 14.77 -6.03 -17.03
C LYS A 66 14.91 -7.50 -16.63
N GLN A 67 14.25 -7.90 -15.54
CA GLN A 67 14.25 -9.28 -15.06
C GLN A 67 13.23 -10.13 -15.81
N GLN A 68 13.46 -11.43 -15.85
CA GLN A 68 12.46 -12.39 -16.31
C GLN A 68 11.34 -12.47 -15.27
N ILE A 69 10.10 -12.29 -15.71
CA ILE A 69 8.93 -12.28 -14.84
C ILE A 69 8.15 -13.56 -15.07
N ASP A 70 7.89 -14.29 -13.98
CA ASP A 70 7.06 -15.49 -14.03
C ASP A 70 5.63 -15.13 -14.49
N PRO A 71 5.07 -15.82 -15.51
CA PRO A 71 3.71 -15.59 -15.96
C PRO A 71 2.67 -15.67 -14.85
N ARG A 72 2.86 -16.55 -13.84
CA ARG A 72 1.96 -16.68 -12.69
C ARG A 72 1.92 -15.41 -11.85
N LEU A 73 3.06 -14.73 -11.71
CA LEU A 73 3.11 -13.43 -11.01
C LEU A 73 2.33 -12.37 -11.81
N HIS A 74 2.40 -12.42 -13.14
CA HIS A 74 1.64 -11.52 -14.00
C HIS A 74 0.12 -11.76 -13.92
N GLU A 75 -0.29 -13.02 -13.78
CA GLU A 75 -1.69 -13.38 -13.51
C GLU A 75 -2.16 -12.84 -12.15
N MET A 76 -1.31 -12.89 -11.11
CA MET A 76 -1.63 -12.34 -9.79
C MET A 76 -1.94 -10.83 -9.81
N CYS A 77 -1.38 -10.06 -10.73
CA CYS A 77 -1.71 -8.64 -10.92
C CYS A 77 -3.18 -8.39 -11.29
N ARG A 78 -3.85 -9.38 -11.88
CA ARG A 78 -5.28 -9.33 -12.23
C ARG A 78 -6.16 -9.54 -10.99
N TYR A 79 -5.71 -10.39 -10.07
CA TYR A 79 -6.44 -10.75 -8.86
C TYR A 79 -6.22 -9.77 -7.69
N GLY A 80 -5.09 -9.04 -7.67
CA GLY A 80 -4.75 -8.05 -6.63
C GLY A 80 -5.66 -6.81 -6.54
N GLY A 81 -6.69 -6.72 -7.39
CA GLY A 81 -7.66 -5.63 -7.41
C GLY A 81 -9.10 -6.14 -7.37
N GLY A 82 -9.53 -6.73 -6.25
CA GLY A 82 -10.89 -7.24 -6.13
C GLY A 82 -11.33 -7.53 -4.71
N GLY A 83 -11.76 -6.50 -3.98
CA GLY A 83 -12.38 -6.66 -2.66
C GLY A 83 -12.77 -5.32 -2.03
N GLY A 84 -13.65 -4.56 -2.69
CA GLY A 84 -14.13 -3.27 -2.18
C GLY A 84 -15.02 -2.48 -3.13
N GLY A 85 -15.89 -3.15 -3.90
CA GLY A 85 -16.89 -2.54 -4.76
C GLY A 85 -18.30 -2.90 -4.31
N GLY A 86 -18.90 -2.06 -3.47
CA GLY A 86 -20.28 -2.18 -2.97
C GLY A 86 -20.32 -1.67 -1.53
N ASN A 87 -20.82 -0.47 -1.19
CA ASN A 87 -22.06 0.15 -1.66
C ASN A 87 -21.85 1.65 -1.87
N ARG A 88 -21.80 2.09 -3.13
CA ARG A 88 -22.03 3.49 -3.51
C ARG A 88 -23.45 3.67 -4.06
N TRP A 89 -24.40 2.92 -3.49
CA TRP A 89 -25.83 3.06 -3.71
C TRP A 89 -26.40 3.94 -2.60
N GLY A 90 -26.30 5.24 -2.80
CA GLY A 90 -26.87 6.26 -1.91
C GLY A 90 -27.30 7.47 -2.72
N GLY A 91 -28.54 7.43 -3.23
CA GLY A 91 -29.33 8.62 -3.53
C GLY A 91 -29.19 9.20 -4.93
N GLY A 92 -30.03 8.74 -5.85
CA GLY A 92 -30.23 9.37 -7.15
C GLY A 92 -30.69 10.83 -7.06
N ARG A 93 -30.30 11.60 -8.08
CA ARG A 93 -30.77 12.95 -8.37
C ARG A 93 -32.28 12.92 -8.60
N GLY A 94 -33.05 13.39 -7.61
CA GLY A 94 -34.50 13.57 -7.67
C GLY A 94 -34.87 15.04 -7.53
N ARG A 95 -35.25 15.66 -8.64
CA ARG A 95 -35.83 17.00 -8.76
C ARG A 95 -37.33 16.92 -8.46
N GLY A 96 -37.81 17.63 -7.45
CA GLY A 96 -39.24 17.81 -7.11
C GLY A 96 -39.42 17.81 -5.59
N GLY A 97 -40.10 18.72 -4.91
CA GLY A 97 -41.07 19.73 -5.29
C GLY A 97 -42.09 19.79 -4.15
N ARG A 98 -42.32 20.99 -3.57
CA ARG A 98 -43.44 21.40 -2.70
C ARG A 98 -43.64 20.69 -1.33
N GLY A 99 -43.58 21.51 -0.28
CA GLY A 99 -44.73 21.63 0.64
C GLY A 99 -44.48 21.39 2.13
N GLY A 100 -44.88 22.37 2.94
CA GLY A 100 -45.42 22.12 4.28
C GLY A 100 -44.53 22.52 5.46
N GLY A 101 -44.67 23.77 5.92
CA GLY A 101 -44.20 24.15 7.26
C GLY A 101 -45.11 23.59 8.37
N ARG A 102 -44.55 23.47 9.59
CA ARG A 102 -45.22 23.63 10.90
C ARG A 102 -44.22 23.42 12.05
N GLY A 103 -44.12 24.45 12.91
CA GLY A 103 -43.77 24.42 14.35
C GLY A 103 -42.48 23.69 14.77
N GLY A 104 -41.46 24.32 15.34
CA GLY A 104 -41.53 25.29 16.43
C GLY A 104 -41.34 24.58 17.76
N TRP A 105 -40.09 24.36 18.19
CA TRP A 105 -39.74 24.07 19.58
C TRP A 105 -38.50 24.89 19.97
N SER A 106 -38.68 25.52 21.12
CA SER A 106 -37.87 26.55 21.77
C SER A 106 -36.79 25.94 22.66
N GLY A 107 -35.72 26.71 22.90
CA GLY A 107 -34.81 26.57 24.04
C GLY A 107 -33.47 25.93 23.69
N GLY A 108 -32.31 26.50 23.99
CA GLY A 108 -31.97 27.73 24.69
C GLY A 108 -30.45 27.76 24.87
N ASN A 109 -29.88 28.97 24.78
CA ASN A 109 -28.64 29.46 25.39
C ASN A 109 -27.40 28.56 25.53
N GLY A 110 -26.29 28.98 24.88
CA GLY A 110 -24.96 28.79 25.48
C GLY A 110 -23.76 28.72 24.52
N ASP A 111 -23.38 29.83 23.88
CA ASP A 111 -21.98 30.08 23.51
C ASP A 111 -21.33 30.93 24.62
N PRO A 112 -19.99 31.09 24.74
CA PRO A 112 -18.85 30.21 24.36
C PRO A 112 -17.74 30.21 25.44
N ILE A 113 -16.90 29.17 25.61
CA ILE A 113 -15.58 29.35 26.27
C ILE A 113 -14.45 28.59 25.57
N ARG A 114 -13.40 29.38 25.33
CA ARG A 114 -12.10 29.13 24.71
C ARG A 114 -11.21 28.19 25.52
N ASN A 115 -10.31 27.51 24.80
CA ASN A 115 -8.91 27.21 25.16
C ASN A 115 -8.65 26.37 26.43
N SER A 116 -7.96 25.24 26.28
CA SER A 116 -6.58 25.06 26.79
C SER A 116 -6.04 23.65 26.51
N ARG A 117 -4.78 23.65 26.11
CA ARG A 117 -3.87 22.51 25.91
C ARG A 117 -3.75 21.64 27.16
N TRP A 118 -3.69 20.32 26.97
CA TRP A 118 -2.76 19.38 27.61
C TRP A 118 -2.49 18.25 26.61
#